data_AF-A0A916Y1V7-F1
#
_entry.id   AF-A0A916Y1V7-F1
#
_cell.length_a   1.000
_cell.length_b   1.000
_cell.length_c   1.000
_cell.angle_alpha   90.00
_cell.angle_beta   90.00
_cell.angle_gamma   90.00
#
_symmetry.space_group_name_H-M   'P 1'
#
loop_
_entity.id
_entity.type
_entity.pdbx_description
1 polymer ?
#
loop_
_entity_poly.entity_id
_entity_poly.type
_entity_poly.pdbx_seq_one_letter_code
_entity_poly.pdbx_strand_id
1 'polypeptide(L)'
;MSIGGIMRTSVSGMNAQSARLSAVAENIANSDTTGYKQSQTEFSSLILPSNGSGYNSGAVEAQVRQLISEQGGLTFTGNDNNAKKIDLAVDGQGFLAVGDGNGGTFLTRAGSFTQQADGSLVNAAGYTLMGYPVTATGTDAVLNGFAGLEEVNLKTSLLSANPTTKGVLTVPLDKSKSQSVASSTQLANLGSLAGGQTLTLDLAIDGDTTPLAITINGPKTPQEIVDGINAAVHADQALTPPLPDVATLVDGKLVLTSNTTTAGTGSKIAMDVTAAAATGLVDVAVVTGHALPSENTKLPSDASSTAISLTVYNNSGEAVKLDVYYTKKNDETWEMSVFDSRKATTGTADSPFPYGAAGSAPLATATLNFDPATFTLSSTAGGINSTGGVDGVLNIDLTAIGGSSNFALDLANTTQFTGNTQPLAAAVDGNPAEVISQIKIGADGTITATFASGTTRDLFKVPLAMVNSPDSMTALAGNVYSAGIESGTVLMGFGGSGGFGDLTAGALEESTVDLANELTTMIAAQRSYTANSKVFQTGSEIMDVLVNLKR
;
A
#
# COMPACT_ATOMS: atom_id res chain seq x y z
N MET A 1 -0.62 -38.13 72.68
CA MET A 1 -0.65 -38.57 71.26
C MET A 1 -1.46 -39.85 71.18
N SER A 2 -2.58 -39.87 70.45
CA SER A 2 -3.21 -41.15 70.10
C SER A 2 -2.51 -41.73 68.87
N ILE A 3 -2.41 -43.05 68.78
CA ILE A 3 -1.78 -43.72 67.62
C ILE A 3 -2.51 -43.35 66.31
N GLY A 4 -3.82 -43.11 66.38
CA GLY A 4 -4.60 -42.58 65.25
C GLY A 4 -4.28 -41.13 64.86
N GLY A 5 -3.70 -40.32 65.76
CA GLY A 5 -3.13 -39.01 65.42
C GLY A 5 -1.84 -39.15 64.61
N ILE A 6 -0.94 -40.03 65.04
CA ILE A 6 0.33 -40.34 64.35
C ILE A 6 0.07 -40.85 62.93
N MET A 7 -0.87 -41.79 62.77
CA MET A 7 -1.23 -42.31 61.45
C MET A 7 -1.80 -41.23 60.53
N ARG A 8 -2.71 -40.36 61.03
CA ARG A 8 -3.27 -39.26 60.23
C ARG A 8 -2.22 -38.26 59.76
N THR A 9 -1.33 -37.84 60.67
CA THR A 9 -0.22 -36.95 60.32
C THR A 9 0.71 -37.61 59.30
N SER A 10 1.06 -38.89 59.48
CA SER A 10 1.94 -39.63 58.57
C SER A 10 1.33 -39.78 57.17
N VAL A 11 0.03 -40.11 57.07
CA VAL A 11 -0.69 -40.19 55.79
C VAL A 11 -0.76 -38.82 55.11
N SER A 12 -1.06 -37.75 55.85
CA SER A 12 -1.07 -36.40 55.29
C SER A 12 0.32 -35.98 54.78
N GLY A 13 1.38 -36.32 55.52
CA GLY A 13 2.76 -36.08 55.11
C GLY A 13 3.17 -36.89 53.89
N MET A 14 2.76 -38.16 53.79
CA MET A 14 3.00 -38.97 52.57
C MET A 14 2.29 -38.39 51.36
N ASN A 15 1.02 -38.00 51.49
CA ASN A 15 0.26 -37.39 50.40
C ASN A 15 0.89 -36.06 49.96
N ALA A 16 1.27 -35.23 50.92
CA ALA A 16 1.94 -33.95 50.66
C ALA A 16 3.28 -34.13 49.92
N GLN A 17 4.10 -35.12 50.31
CA GLN A 17 5.34 -35.42 49.59
C GLN A 17 5.07 -36.08 48.22
N SER A 18 4.00 -36.85 48.06
CA SER A 18 3.60 -37.38 46.76
C SER A 18 3.26 -36.26 45.78
N ALA A 19 2.51 -35.24 46.22
CA ALA A 19 2.22 -34.06 45.41
C ALA A 19 3.50 -33.32 44.99
N ARG A 20 4.45 -33.17 45.93
CA ARG A 20 5.77 -32.60 45.61
C ARG A 20 6.55 -33.44 44.59
N LEU A 21 6.54 -34.77 44.72
CA LEU A 21 7.19 -35.65 43.75
C LEU A 21 6.56 -35.54 42.36
N SER A 22 5.23 -35.43 42.29
CA SER A 22 4.52 -35.20 41.03
C SER A 22 4.92 -33.88 40.38
N ALA A 23 4.93 -32.78 41.12
CA ALA A 23 5.33 -31.47 40.60
C ALA A 23 6.77 -31.46 40.09
N VAL A 24 7.71 -32.02 40.86
CA VAL A 24 9.12 -32.13 40.47
C VAL A 24 9.30 -33.02 39.22
N ALA A 25 8.58 -34.14 39.14
CA ALA A 25 8.63 -35.00 37.97
C ALA A 25 8.11 -34.30 36.71
N GLU A 26 7.05 -33.49 36.85
CA GLU A 26 6.51 -32.68 35.76
C GLU A 26 7.49 -31.58 35.30
N ASN A 27 8.14 -30.90 36.25
CA ASN A 27 9.16 -29.90 35.96
C ASN A 27 10.34 -30.52 35.19
N ILE A 28 10.86 -31.67 35.64
CA ILE A 28 11.95 -32.37 34.97
C ILE A 28 11.55 -32.77 33.56
N ALA A 29 10.35 -33.32 33.38
CA ALA A 29 9.85 -33.75 32.07
C ALA A 29 9.70 -32.59 31.07
N ASN A 30 9.41 -31.38 31.56
CA ASN A 30 9.22 -30.18 30.75
C ASN A 30 10.38 -29.17 30.85
N SER A 31 11.56 -29.61 31.29
CA SER A 31 12.75 -28.76 31.39
C SER A 31 13.23 -28.25 30.03
N ASP A 32 13.02 -29.01 28.96
CA ASP A 32 13.36 -28.60 27.59
C ASP A 32 12.17 -27.94 26.85
N THR A 33 11.00 -27.87 27.47
CA THR A 33 9.81 -27.32 26.83
C THR A 33 9.85 -25.79 26.86
N THR A 34 9.87 -25.18 25.68
CA THR A 34 9.84 -23.72 25.50
C THR A 34 8.64 -23.08 26.20
N GLY A 35 8.90 -22.03 26.98
CA GLY A 35 7.89 -21.27 27.70
C GLY A 35 7.20 -22.03 28.85
N TYR A 36 7.74 -23.18 29.28
CA TYR A 36 7.21 -23.90 30.43
C TYR A 36 7.52 -23.17 31.74
N LYS A 37 6.53 -23.16 32.65
CA LYS A 37 6.60 -22.49 33.96
C LYS A 37 6.64 -23.54 35.05
N GLN A 38 7.64 -23.44 35.92
CA GLN A 38 7.84 -24.40 36.98
C GLN A 38 6.65 -24.47 37.94
N SER A 39 6.31 -25.69 38.35
CA SER A 39 5.31 -25.97 39.36
C SER A 39 5.97 -26.16 40.72
N GLN A 40 5.59 -25.35 41.71
CA GLN A 40 6.09 -25.44 43.08
C GLN A 40 5.01 -26.00 44.01
N THR A 41 5.42 -26.83 44.97
CA THR A 41 4.54 -27.32 46.03
C THR A 41 4.72 -26.52 47.30
N GLU A 42 3.65 -25.88 47.76
CA GLU A 42 3.59 -25.16 49.03
C GLU A 42 2.91 -26.04 50.09
N PHE A 43 3.35 -25.90 51.34
CA PHE A 43 2.84 -26.68 52.47
C PHE A 43 2.15 -25.78 53.48
N SER A 44 0.93 -26.15 53.88
CA SER A 44 0.21 -25.52 54.98
C SER A 44 -0.05 -26.52 56.10
N SER A 45 0.17 -26.10 57.35
CA SER A 45 -0.16 -26.92 58.51
C SER A 45 -1.64 -26.78 58.84
N LEU A 46 -2.37 -27.89 58.87
CA LEU A 46 -3.73 -27.93 59.37
C LEU A 46 -3.69 -28.25 60.87
N ILE A 47 -3.76 -27.21 61.70
CA ILE A 47 -3.86 -27.32 63.16
C ILE A 47 -5.31 -27.00 63.54
N LEU A 48 -6.00 -27.96 64.17
CA LEU A 48 -7.32 -27.70 64.73
C LEU A 48 -7.17 -26.97 66.07
N PRO A 49 -7.92 -25.88 66.33
CA PRO A 49 -7.86 -25.18 67.60
C PRO A 49 -8.22 -26.13 68.76
N SER A 50 -7.39 -26.17 69.80
CA SER A 50 -7.53 -27.06 70.94
C SER A 50 -8.36 -26.41 72.06
N ASN A 51 -9.53 -26.98 72.37
CA ASN A 51 -10.36 -26.58 73.51
C ASN A 51 -10.04 -27.40 74.79
N GLY A 52 -8.76 -27.66 75.10
CA GLY A 52 -8.36 -28.39 76.31
C GLY A 52 -6.93 -28.95 76.32
N SER A 53 -6.47 -29.45 77.47
CA SER A 53 -5.10 -29.89 77.84
C SER A 53 -4.49 -31.07 77.04
N GLY A 54 -4.99 -31.38 75.84
CA GLY A 54 -4.50 -32.47 75.00
C GLY A 54 -3.77 -31.98 73.75
N TYR A 55 -2.61 -32.58 73.45
CA TYR A 55 -1.91 -32.37 72.18
C TYR A 55 -2.72 -32.98 71.01
N ASN A 56 -3.12 -32.16 70.04
CA ASN A 56 -3.77 -32.61 68.81
C ASN A 56 -2.74 -32.74 67.68
N SER A 57 -2.76 -33.86 66.97
CA SER A 57 -1.82 -34.13 65.89
C SER A 57 -2.26 -33.32 64.66
N GLY A 58 -1.44 -32.36 64.23
CA GLY A 58 -1.69 -31.58 63.01
C GLY A 58 -1.56 -32.42 61.75
N ALA A 59 -2.19 -31.99 60.66
CA ALA A 59 -1.98 -32.52 59.32
C ALA A 59 -1.21 -31.53 58.45
N VAL A 60 -0.68 -31.98 57.31
CA VAL A 60 -0.07 -31.12 56.30
C VAL A 60 -0.90 -31.21 55.03
N GLU A 61 -1.22 -30.06 54.46
CA GLU A 61 -1.82 -29.94 53.14
C GLU A 61 -0.76 -29.42 52.16
N ALA A 62 -0.71 -30.01 50.97
CA ALA A 62 0.17 -29.57 49.90
C ALA A 62 -0.69 -28.96 48.79
N GLN A 63 -0.32 -27.76 48.36
CA GLN A 63 -0.92 -27.11 47.20
C GLN A 63 0.16 -26.94 46.13
N VAL A 64 -0.10 -27.43 44.92
CA VAL A 64 0.78 -27.21 43.77
C VAL A 64 0.31 -25.96 43.04
N ARG A 65 1.23 -25.04 42.78
CA ARG A 65 0.99 -23.80 42.02
C ARG A 65 2.05 -23.65 40.94
N GLN A 66 1.67 -23.15 39.78
CA GLN A 66 2.63 -22.77 38.74
C GLN A 66 3.08 -21.32 38.96
N LEU A 67 4.39 -21.09 38.85
CA LEU A 67 5.00 -19.76 38.93
C LEU A 67 5.00 -19.12 37.54
N ILE A 68 3.81 -18.73 37.08
CA ILE A 68 3.58 -18.19 35.73
C ILE A 68 4.17 -16.78 35.57
N SER A 69 4.31 -16.06 36.69
CA SER A 69 4.90 -14.72 36.76
C SER A 69 6.42 -14.70 36.56
N GLU A 70 7.13 -15.80 36.82
CA GLU A 70 8.59 -15.88 36.64
C GLU A 70 8.97 -16.02 35.16
N GLN A 71 10.03 -15.34 34.73
CA GLN A 71 10.52 -15.37 33.36
C GLN A 71 11.69 -16.36 33.22
N GLY A 72 11.69 -17.14 32.14
CA GLY A 72 12.80 -18.03 31.76
C GLY A 72 13.93 -17.28 31.04
N GLY A 73 15.06 -17.95 30.85
CA GLY A 73 16.15 -17.43 30.02
C GLY A 73 15.69 -17.20 28.57
N LEU A 74 16.26 -16.21 27.88
CA LEU A 74 16.00 -15.98 26.46
C LEU A 74 17.11 -16.59 25.62
N THR A 75 16.74 -17.50 24.73
CA THR A 75 17.66 -18.13 23.78
C THR A 75 17.35 -17.66 22.36
N PHE A 76 18.34 -17.06 21.71
CA PHE A 76 18.24 -16.58 20.33
C PHE A 76 18.37 -17.74 19.34
N THR A 77 17.35 -17.92 18.51
CA THR A 77 17.30 -18.96 17.48
C THR A 77 17.77 -18.46 16.11
N GLY A 78 17.84 -17.14 15.91
CA GLY A 78 18.19 -16.53 14.62
C GLY A 78 17.11 -16.66 13.54
N ASN A 79 15.87 -17.04 13.92
CA ASN A 79 14.71 -17.09 13.03
C ASN A 79 13.91 -15.76 13.05
N ASP A 80 14.61 -14.63 13.11
CA ASP A 80 14.02 -13.28 13.13
C ASP A 80 13.47 -12.83 11.78
N ASN A 81 13.95 -13.45 10.69
CA ASN A 81 13.70 -13.03 9.31
C ASN A 81 12.98 -14.09 8.45
N ASN A 82 12.51 -15.18 9.04
CA ASN A 82 11.95 -16.33 8.31
C ASN A 82 10.41 -16.30 8.31
N ALA A 83 9.80 -16.23 7.12
CA ALA A 83 8.34 -16.22 7.00
C ALA A 83 7.67 -17.55 7.38
N LYS A 84 8.40 -18.67 7.39
CA LYS A 84 7.84 -20.02 7.66
C LYS A 84 7.86 -20.44 9.12
N LYS A 85 8.84 -19.93 9.89
CA LYS A 85 8.98 -20.23 11.32
C LYS A 85 9.39 -18.95 12.00
N ILE A 86 8.54 -18.49 12.90
CA ILE A 86 8.74 -17.25 13.63
C ILE A 86 8.84 -17.62 15.09
N ASP A 87 9.99 -17.27 15.67
CA ASP A 87 10.23 -17.42 17.09
C ASP A 87 10.08 -16.04 17.72
N LEU A 88 9.19 -15.93 18.71
CA LEU A 88 9.00 -14.71 19.49
C LEU A 88 9.23 -15.03 20.96
N ALA A 89 9.90 -14.12 21.65
CA ALA A 89 9.97 -14.15 23.10
C ALA A 89 9.50 -12.81 23.67
N VAL A 90 8.82 -12.88 24.81
CA VAL A 90 8.42 -11.69 25.56
C VAL A 90 9.47 -11.46 26.63
N ASP A 91 10.16 -10.32 26.56
CA ASP A 91 11.11 -9.90 27.58
C ASP A 91 10.40 -8.98 28.60
N GLY A 92 10.16 -9.50 29.80
CA GLY A 92 9.42 -8.82 30.86
C GLY A 92 7.97 -9.32 31.03
N GLN A 93 7.08 -8.41 31.42
CA GLN A 93 5.69 -8.74 31.75
C GLN A 93 4.80 -8.72 30.50
N GLY A 94 4.14 -9.84 30.20
CA GLY A 94 3.16 -9.92 29.13
C GLY A 94 3.01 -11.34 28.60
N PHE A 95 1.86 -11.65 28.02
CA PHE A 95 1.58 -12.94 27.39
C PHE A 95 1.14 -12.70 25.95
N LEU A 96 1.51 -13.61 25.05
CA LEU A 96 1.03 -13.61 23.67
C LEU A 96 -0.43 -14.09 23.66
N ALA A 97 -1.27 -13.42 22.89
CA ALA A 97 -2.65 -13.85 22.66
C ALA A 97 -2.69 -14.89 21.53
N VAL A 98 -3.30 -16.04 21.80
CA VAL A 98 -3.46 -17.13 20.83
C VAL A 98 -4.91 -17.60 20.77
N GLY A 99 -5.37 -18.03 19.60
CA GLY A 99 -6.73 -18.49 19.34
C GLY A 99 -6.79 -20.01 19.14
N ASP A 100 -7.92 -20.62 19.48
CA ASP A 100 -8.20 -22.05 19.20
C ASP A 100 -8.92 -22.30 17.85
N GLY A 101 -9.14 -21.24 17.07
CA GLY A 101 -9.92 -21.28 15.82
C GLY A 101 -11.46 -21.35 16.01
N ASN A 102 -11.94 -21.55 17.24
CA ASN A 102 -13.37 -21.55 17.60
C ASN A 102 -13.81 -20.24 18.26
N GLY A 103 -12.96 -19.21 18.23
CA GLY A 103 -13.21 -17.91 18.85
C GLY A 103 -12.80 -17.81 20.32
N GLY A 104 -12.18 -18.85 20.88
CA GLY A 104 -11.57 -18.81 22.21
C GLY A 104 -10.17 -18.17 22.14
N THR A 105 -9.94 -17.13 22.93
CA THR A 105 -8.61 -16.52 23.09
C THR A 105 -7.96 -16.97 24.39
N PHE A 106 -6.72 -17.39 24.30
CA PHE A 106 -5.87 -17.88 25.39
C PHE A 106 -4.56 -17.10 25.41
N LEU A 107 -3.85 -17.22 26.53
CA LEU A 107 -2.59 -16.52 26.77
C LEU A 107 -1.45 -17.53 26.78
N THR A 108 -0.29 -17.21 26.19
CA THR A 108 0.87 -18.09 26.24
C THR A 108 2.18 -17.32 26.31
N ARG A 109 3.22 -17.96 26.86
CA ARG A 109 4.62 -17.53 26.75
C ARG A 109 5.39 -18.30 25.68
N ALA A 110 4.84 -19.40 25.17
CA ALA A 110 5.48 -20.21 24.15
C ALA A 110 5.33 -19.54 22.78
N GLY A 111 6.38 -18.85 22.33
CA GLY A 111 6.35 -18.12 21.07
C GLY A 111 6.98 -18.83 19.87
N SER A 112 7.03 -20.15 19.87
CA SER A 112 7.45 -20.94 18.69
C SER A 112 6.26 -21.12 17.75
N PHE A 113 6.19 -20.35 16.67
CA PHE A 113 5.14 -20.43 15.66
C PHE A 113 5.67 -20.91 14.31
N THR A 114 4.90 -21.77 13.67
CA THR A 114 5.15 -22.24 12.30
C THR A 114 3.99 -21.84 11.40
N GLN A 115 4.30 -21.40 10.19
CA GLN A 115 3.29 -21.03 9.22
C GLN A 115 2.65 -22.28 8.61
N GLN A 116 1.32 -22.36 8.67
CA GLN A 116 0.54 -23.45 8.09
C GLN A 116 0.17 -23.16 6.61
N ALA A 117 -0.38 -24.16 5.92
CA ALA A 117 -0.75 -24.06 4.50
C ALA A 117 -1.85 -23.03 4.18
N ASP A 118 -2.60 -22.56 5.16
CA ASP A 118 -3.58 -21.47 5.09
C ASP A 118 -2.95 -20.08 5.35
N GLY A 119 -1.70 -20.04 5.83
CA GLY A 119 -0.95 -18.82 6.13
C GLY A 119 -1.04 -18.36 7.57
N SER A 120 -1.78 -19.07 8.41
CA SER A 120 -1.83 -18.83 9.85
C SER A 120 -0.52 -19.21 10.52
N LEU A 121 -0.23 -18.55 11.64
CA LEU A 121 0.90 -18.87 12.49
C LEU A 121 0.42 -19.74 13.65
N VAL A 122 0.70 -21.05 13.59
CA VAL A 122 0.28 -22.01 14.62
C VAL A 122 1.45 -22.38 15.53
N ASN A 123 1.19 -22.47 16.84
CA ASN A 123 2.15 -23.02 17.78
C ASN A 123 2.12 -24.56 17.77
N ALA A 124 3.06 -25.19 18.50
CA ALA A 124 3.14 -26.65 18.59
C ALA A 124 1.89 -27.33 19.20
N ALA A 125 1.06 -26.57 19.92
CA ALA A 125 -0.18 -27.04 20.52
C ALA A 125 -1.42 -26.82 19.62
N GLY A 126 -1.25 -26.24 18.43
CA GLY A 126 -2.32 -26.00 17.46
C GLY A 126 -3.09 -24.69 17.65
N TYR A 127 -2.63 -23.78 18.50
CA TYR A 127 -3.22 -22.45 18.67
C TYR A 127 -2.60 -21.44 17.71
N THR A 128 -3.43 -20.55 17.17
CA THR A 128 -3.03 -19.55 16.16
C THR A 128 -2.65 -18.23 16.82
N LEU A 129 -1.61 -17.54 16.34
CA LEU A 129 -1.23 -16.23 16.86
C LEU A 129 -2.28 -15.18 16.50
N MET A 130 -2.73 -14.42 17.49
CA MET A 130 -3.69 -13.33 17.29
C MET A 130 -3.00 -11.97 17.28
N GLY A 131 -3.49 -11.06 16.45
CA GLY A 131 -2.95 -9.72 16.30
C GLY A 131 -3.99 -8.73 15.79
N TYR A 132 -3.69 -7.45 15.91
CA TYR A 132 -4.50 -6.40 15.32
C TYR A 132 -4.03 -6.12 13.88
N PRO A 133 -4.92 -6.08 12.88
CA PRO A 133 -4.53 -5.64 11.54
C PRO A 133 -4.10 -4.16 11.58
N VAL A 134 -3.00 -3.83 10.91
CA VAL A 134 -2.53 -2.44 10.79
C VAL A 134 -3.23 -1.83 9.58
N THR A 135 -4.14 -0.89 9.81
CA THR A 135 -4.78 -0.11 8.73
C THR A 135 -4.03 1.21 8.52
N ALA A 136 -4.26 1.87 7.37
CA ALA A 136 -3.59 3.14 7.03
C ALA A 136 -3.86 4.29 8.04
N THR A 137 -4.88 4.15 8.90
CA THR A 137 -5.25 5.09 9.97
C THR A 137 -4.66 4.73 11.34
N GLY A 138 -3.96 3.60 11.47
CA GLY A 138 -3.39 3.09 12.72
C GLY A 138 -3.98 1.75 13.15
N THR A 139 -3.65 1.34 14.38
CA THR A 139 -4.12 0.10 15.00
C THR A 139 -5.18 0.42 16.06
N ASP A 140 -6.43 0.03 15.81
CA ASP A 140 -7.54 0.19 16.77
C ASP A 140 -7.51 -0.94 17.80
N ALA A 141 -6.60 -0.86 18.78
CA ALA A 141 -6.54 -1.82 19.88
C ALA A 141 -7.54 -1.48 20.98
N VAL A 142 -8.28 -2.50 21.43
CA VAL A 142 -9.16 -2.40 22.60
C VAL A 142 -8.34 -2.76 23.85
N LEU A 143 -8.09 -1.78 24.72
CA LEU A 143 -7.22 -1.95 25.90
C LEU A 143 -7.74 -3.00 26.91
N ASN A 144 -9.05 -3.18 27.02
CA ASN A 144 -9.66 -4.00 28.08
C ASN A 144 -10.29 -5.32 27.57
N GLY A 145 -9.83 -5.83 26.43
CA GLY A 145 -10.34 -7.11 25.95
C GLY A 145 -9.79 -7.56 24.60
N PHE A 146 -10.24 -8.74 24.18
CA PHE A 146 -9.81 -9.40 22.93
C PHE A 146 -10.54 -8.90 21.68
N ALA A 147 -11.35 -7.84 21.80
CA ALA A 147 -12.10 -7.29 20.67
C ALA A 147 -11.14 -6.66 19.65
N GLY A 148 -11.39 -6.94 18.36
CA GLY A 148 -10.55 -6.48 17.24
C GLY A 148 -9.33 -7.35 16.96
N LEU A 149 -9.11 -8.42 17.74
CA LEU A 149 -8.09 -9.41 17.41
C LEU A 149 -8.55 -10.28 16.26
N GLU A 150 -7.69 -10.38 15.27
CA GLU A 150 -7.84 -11.29 14.16
C GLU A 150 -6.67 -12.27 14.15
N GLU A 151 -6.85 -13.40 13.49
CA GLU A 151 -5.80 -14.36 13.28
C GLU A 151 -4.72 -13.76 12.36
N VAL A 152 -3.46 -13.84 12.78
CA VAL A 152 -2.34 -13.34 11.97
C VAL A 152 -2.14 -14.27 10.78
N ASN A 153 -2.69 -13.88 9.63
CA ASN A 153 -2.53 -14.59 8.37
C ASN A 153 -1.53 -13.88 7.47
N LEU A 154 -0.42 -14.57 7.17
CA LEU A 154 0.66 -14.05 6.35
C LEU A 154 0.49 -14.36 4.85
N LYS A 155 -0.50 -15.20 4.46
CA LYS A 155 -0.79 -15.54 3.06
C LYS A 155 -1.72 -14.57 2.37
N THR A 156 -2.72 -14.05 3.08
CA THR A 156 -3.66 -13.07 2.52
C THR A 156 -2.96 -11.79 2.03
N SER A 157 -1.74 -11.53 2.53
CA SER A 157 -0.90 -10.40 2.12
C SER A 157 0.17 -10.74 1.05
N LEU A 158 0.25 -11.98 0.53
CA LEU A 158 1.34 -12.41 -0.37
C LEU A 158 1.24 -11.91 -1.82
N LEU A 159 0.09 -11.40 -2.24
CA LEU A 159 -0.15 -10.89 -3.58
C LEU A 159 -1.03 -9.64 -3.47
N SER A 160 -0.46 -8.59 -2.89
CA SER A 160 -1.10 -7.29 -2.85
C SER A 160 -0.44 -6.42 -3.90
N ALA A 161 -1.12 -6.22 -5.02
CA ALA A 161 -0.79 -5.12 -5.90
C ALA A 161 -1.36 -3.83 -5.31
N ASN A 162 -0.57 -2.77 -5.23
CA ASN A 162 -1.09 -1.46 -4.96
C ASN A 162 -1.40 -0.79 -6.30
N PRO A 163 -2.68 -0.52 -6.62
CA PRO A 163 -3.00 0.29 -7.78
C PRO A 163 -2.38 1.67 -7.62
N THR A 164 -1.94 2.26 -8.73
CA THR A 164 -1.35 3.59 -8.70
C THR A 164 -2.42 4.63 -8.36
N THR A 165 -2.17 5.44 -7.33
CA THR A 165 -3.05 6.54 -6.91
C THR A 165 -2.38 7.91 -7.03
N LYS A 166 -1.04 7.97 -6.98
CA LYS A 166 -0.26 9.20 -7.07
C LYS A 166 0.98 9.00 -7.94
N GLY A 167 1.35 10.04 -8.67
CA GLY A 167 2.60 10.08 -9.41
C GLY A 167 3.15 11.49 -9.52
N VAL A 168 4.46 11.58 -9.76
CA VAL A 168 5.15 12.83 -10.08
C VAL A 168 5.70 12.69 -11.49
N LEU A 169 5.42 13.67 -12.34
CA LEU A 169 6.01 13.77 -13.67
C LEU A 169 6.55 15.20 -13.84
N THR A 170 7.86 15.32 -13.91
CA THR A 170 8.55 16.59 -14.12
C THR A 170 9.24 16.56 -15.46
N VAL A 171 8.79 17.42 -16.38
CA VAL A 171 9.29 17.47 -17.75
C VAL A 171 9.71 18.90 -18.09
N PRO A 172 10.94 19.14 -18.53
CA PRO A 172 11.30 20.39 -19.19
C PRO A 172 10.69 20.38 -20.60
N LEU A 173 9.90 21.39 -20.94
CA LEU A 173 9.31 21.57 -22.26
C LEU A 173 10.10 22.59 -23.05
N ASP A 174 10.46 22.26 -24.29
CA ASP A 174 11.30 23.11 -25.11
C ASP A 174 10.51 24.30 -25.69
N LYS A 175 10.86 25.51 -25.25
CA LYS A 175 10.25 26.77 -25.74
C LYS A 175 10.40 26.95 -27.26
N SER A 176 11.48 26.44 -27.86
CA SER A 176 11.83 26.63 -29.27
C SER A 176 10.96 25.81 -30.25
N LYS A 177 10.11 24.91 -29.73
CA LYS A 177 9.16 24.15 -30.55
C LYS A 177 8.19 25.09 -31.27
N SER A 178 7.88 24.72 -32.52
CA SER A 178 6.96 25.45 -33.39
C SER A 178 5.53 25.35 -32.84
N GLN A 179 4.78 26.46 -32.88
CA GLN A 179 3.37 26.47 -32.49
C GLN A 179 2.55 25.59 -33.46
N SER A 180 1.54 24.88 -32.96
CA SER A 180 0.62 24.12 -33.82
C SER A 180 -0.29 25.11 -34.57
N VAL A 181 0.11 25.52 -35.78
CA VAL A 181 -0.68 26.41 -36.63
C VAL A 181 -1.81 25.66 -37.33
N ALA A 182 -3.00 26.25 -37.24
CA ALA A 182 -4.21 25.81 -37.91
C ALA A 182 -4.18 26.11 -39.43
N SER A 183 -4.95 25.32 -40.17
CA SER A 183 -4.92 25.05 -41.63
C SER A 183 -4.38 26.13 -42.58
N SER A 184 -3.46 25.73 -43.47
CA SER A 184 -2.98 26.54 -44.61
C SER A 184 -3.41 25.90 -45.94
N THR A 185 -4.13 26.61 -46.80
CA THR A 185 -4.46 26.09 -48.14
C THR A 185 -3.37 26.53 -49.13
N GLN A 186 -2.75 25.58 -49.82
CA GLN A 186 -1.74 25.86 -50.85
C GLN A 186 -2.33 25.63 -52.23
N LEU A 187 -2.23 26.63 -53.11
CA LEU A 187 -2.54 26.47 -54.53
C LEU A 187 -1.23 26.20 -55.30
N ALA A 188 -1.18 25.07 -56.01
CA ALA A 188 0.03 24.66 -56.74
C ALA A 188 0.29 25.54 -57.98
N ASN A 189 1.53 26.00 -58.13
CA ASN A 189 2.10 26.82 -59.23
C ASN A 189 1.26 28.03 -59.66
N LEU A 190 1.58 29.20 -59.10
CA LEU A 190 0.99 30.46 -59.54
C LEU A 190 1.69 30.94 -60.82
N GLY A 191 1.12 30.62 -61.98
CA GLY A 191 1.54 31.19 -63.26
C GLY A 191 1.15 32.67 -63.39
N SER A 192 1.85 33.43 -64.25
CA SER A 192 1.42 34.80 -64.60
C SER A 192 0.06 34.76 -65.28
N LEU A 193 -0.88 35.65 -64.89
CA LEU A 193 -2.11 35.83 -65.64
C LEU A 193 -1.78 36.47 -66.99
N ALA A 194 -2.37 35.93 -68.05
CA ALA A 194 -2.24 36.46 -69.41
C ALA A 194 -3.42 37.40 -69.72
N GLY A 195 -3.30 38.24 -70.75
CA GLY A 195 -4.38 39.13 -71.18
C GLY A 195 -5.67 38.34 -71.47
N GLY A 196 -6.75 38.68 -70.76
CA GLY A 196 -8.06 38.00 -70.87
C GLY A 196 -8.33 36.92 -69.81
N GLN A 197 -7.37 36.58 -68.95
CA GLN A 197 -7.60 35.68 -67.82
C GLN A 197 -8.13 36.44 -66.59
N THR A 198 -9.05 35.80 -65.88
CA THR A 198 -9.66 36.30 -64.64
C THR A 198 -9.46 35.22 -63.57
N LEU A 199 -8.92 35.62 -62.42
CA LEU A 199 -8.83 34.76 -61.24
C LEU A 199 -9.87 35.24 -60.23
N THR A 200 -10.84 34.38 -59.91
CA THR A 200 -11.87 34.64 -58.90
C THR A 200 -11.60 33.76 -57.68
N LEU A 201 -11.43 34.37 -56.51
CA LEU A 201 -11.36 33.69 -55.22
C LEU A 201 -12.55 34.12 -54.37
N ASP A 202 -13.30 33.16 -53.84
CA ASP A 202 -14.31 33.44 -52.83
C ASP A 202 -13.71 33.19 -51.44
N LEU A 203 -13.51 34.25 -50.66
CA LEU A 203 -13.16 34.15 -49.25
C LEU A 203 -14.41 34.33 -48.41
N ALA A 204 -14.83 33.30 -47.70
CA ALA A 204 -15.89 33.43 -46.70
C ALA A 204 -15.28 33.88 -45.37
N ILE A 205 -15.85 34.92 -44.77
CA ILE A 205 -15.49 35.36 -43.43
C ILE A 205 -16.66 34.93 -42.52
N ASP A 206 -16.38 34.09 -41.53
CA ASP A 206 -17.37 33.43 -40.67
C ASP A 206 -18.34 34.44 -40.03
N GLY A 207 -19.64 34.20 -40.24
CA GLY A 207 -20.74 35.08 -39.86
C GLY A 207 -21.33 35.90 -41.01
N ASP A 208 -20.63 36.03 -42.14
CA ASP A 208 -21.14 36.66 -43.35
C ASP A 208 -21.64 35.60 -44.35
N THR A 209 -22.89 35.71 -44.77
CA THR A 209 -23.47 34.85 -45.81
C THR A 209 -23.08 35.29 -47.22
N THR A 210 -22.31 36.38 -47.36
CA THR A 210 -21.78 36.87 -48.62
C THR A 210 -20.27 36.66 -48.67
N PRO A 211 -19.75 35.74 -49.51
CA PRO A 211 -18.30 35.58 -49.67
C PRO A 211 -17.71 36.83 -50.31
N LEU A 212 -16.52 37.24 -49.83
CA LEU A 212 -15.71 38.26 -50.48
C LEU A 212 -15.14 37.68 -51.78
N ALA A 213 -15.81 37.97 -52.89
CA ALA A 213 -15.35 37.58 -54.21
C ALA A 213 -14.22 38.51 -54.68
N ILE A 214 -12.98 38.05 -54.59
CA ILE A 214 -11.81 38.74 -55.13
C ILE A 214 -11.67 38.36 -56.60
N THR A 215 -11.91 39.32 -57.50
CA THR A 215 -11.70 39.14 -58.94
C THR A 215 -10.46 39.91 -59.40
N ILE A 216 -9.45 39.18 -59.88
CA ILE A 216 -8.19 39.74 -60.39
C ILE A 216 -8.16 39.61 -61.91
N ASN A 217 -8.17 40.76 -62.60
CA ASN A 217 -8.21 40.85 -64.06
C ASN A 217 -6.92 41.43 -64.64
N GLY A 218 -6.53 40.91 -65.81
CA GLY A 218 -5.46 41.47 -66.65
C GLY A 218 -4.14 40.69 -66.60
N PRO A 219 -3.12 41.12 -67.37
CA PRO A 219 -1.80 40.52 -67.26
C PRO A 219 -1.17 40.92 -65.94
N LYS A 220 -1.03 39.97 -65.01
CA LYS A 220 -0.41 40.18 -63.69
C LYS A 220 0.65 39.13 -63.41
N THR A 221 1.76 39.57 -62.83
CA THR A 221 2.81 38.70 -62.29
C THR A 221 2.33 38.01 -61.01
N PRO A 222 2.96 36.88 -60.60
CA PRO A 222 2.61 36.19 -59.37
C PRO A 222 2.60 37.09 -58.11
N GLN A 223 3.51 38.06 -58.03
CA GLN A 223 3.56 38.99 -56.90
C GLN A 223 2.40 40.00 -56.93
N GLU A 224 2.01 40.50 -58.10
CA GLU A 224 0.86 41.42 -58.25
C GLU A 224 -0.49 40.73 -57.98
N ILE A 225 -0.53 39.39 -58.08
CA ILE A 225 -1.68 38.59 -57.64
C ILE A 225 -1.71 38.53 -56.11
N VAL A 226 -0.58 38.23 -55.45
CA VAL A 226 -0.46 38.21 -53.98
C VAL A 226 -0.81 39.57 -53.39
N ASP A 227 -0.23 40.64 -53.91
CA ASP A 227 -0.48 42.00 -53.46
C ASP A 227 -1.94 42.41 -53.69
N GLY A 228 -2.55 41.95 -54.79
CA GLY A 228 -3.97 42.15 -55.09
C GLY A 228 -4.91 41.44 -54.11
N ILE A 229 -4.56 40.23 -53.66
CA ILE A 229 -5.33 39.48 -52.66
C ILE A 229 -5.21 40.17 -51.30
N ASN A 230 -3.99 40.51 -50.86
CA ASN A 230 -3.78 41.20 -49.59
C ASN A 230 -4.47 42.57 -49.57
N ALA A 231 -4.35 43.36 -50.64
CA ALA A 231 -5.03 44.66 -50.72
C ALA A 231 -6.56 44.56 -50.67
N ALA A 232 -7.15 43.53 -51.28
CA ALA A 232 -8.59 43.31 -51.23
C ALA A 232 -9.06 42.91 -49.83
N VAL A 233 -8.27 42.12 -49.10
CA VAL A 233 -8.56 41.73 -47.72
C VAL A 233 -8.38 42.91 -46.76
N HIS A 234 -7.37 43.75 -46.96
CA HIS A 234 -7.16 44.98 -46.16
C HIS A 234 -8.18 46.09 -46.42
N ALA A 235 -8.81 46.10 -47.60
CA ALA A 235 -9.81 47.09 -47.97
C ALA A 235 -11.20 46.81 -47.38
N ASP A 236 -11.44 45.59 -46.88
CA ASP A 236 -12.68 45.22 -46.24
C ASP A 236 -12.79 45.82 -44.83
N GLN A 237 -13.58 46.91 -44.71
CA GLN A 237 -13.71 47.70 -43.49
C GLN A 237 -14.50 47.01 -42.36
N ALA A 238 -15.00 45.79 -42.57
CA ALA A 238 -15.72 45.02 -41.54
C ALA A 238 -14.79 44.44 -40.45
N LEU A 239 -13.47 44.51 -40.63
CA LEU A 239 -12.48 43.80 -39.80
C LEU A 239 -11.63 44.81 -38.99
N THR A 240 -11.94 44.94 -37.69
CA THR A 240 -11.13 45.73 -36.74
C THR A 240 -10.58 44.82 -35.65
N PRO A 241 -9.26 44.77 -35.41
CA PRO A 241 -8.13 45.44 -36.10
C PRO A 241 -7.82 44.85 -37.50
N PRO A 242 -7.04 45.55 -38.35
CA PRO A 242 -6.65 45.05 -39.68
C PRO A 242 -5.90 43.71 -39.55
N LEU A 243 -6.32 42.74 -40.35
CA LEU A 243 -5.71 41.41 -40.40
C LEU A 243 -4.27 41.50 -40.93
N PRO A 244 -3.36 40.58 -40.55
CA PRO A 244 -2.08 40.44 -41.24
C PRO A 244 -2.29 39.97 -42.69
N ASP A 245 -1.27 40.14 -43.53
CA ASP A 245 -1.26 39.62 -44.91
C ASP A 245 -1.62 38.12 -44.92
N VAL A 246 -2.67 37.77 -45.67
CA VAL A 246 -3.21 36.40 -45.74
C VAL A 246 -2.64 35.61 -46.91
N ALA A 247 -2.02 36.27 -47.88
CA ALA A 247 -1.43 35.67 -49.06
C ALA A 247 0.08 35.91 -49.10
N THR A 248 0.83 34.85 -49.38
CA THR A 248 2.28 34.92 -49.59
C THR A 248 2.70 34.01 -50.74
N LEU A 249 3.84 34.30 -51.36
CA LEU A 249 4.44 33.43 -52.37
C LEU A 249 5.54 32.60 -51.71
N VAL A 250 5.42 31.27 -51.76
CA VAL A 250 6.46 30.34 -51.28
C VAL A 250 6.81 29.41 -52.44
N ASP A 251 8.07 29.43 -52.89
CA ASP A 251 8.58 28.59 -53.99
C ASP A 251 7.73 28.63 -55.28
N GLY A 252 7.21 29.82 -55.65
CA GLY A 252 6.38 30.01 -56.84
C GLY A 252 4.93 29.51 -56.69
N LYS A 253 4.52 29.12 -55.48
CA LYS A 253 3.15 28.73 -55.12
C LYS A 253 2.48 29.83 -54.31
N LEU A 254 1.18 30.00 -54.52
CA LEU A 254 0.35 30.88 -53.70
C LEU A 254 -0.02 30.13 -52.43
N VAL A 255 0.43 30.65 -51.29
CA VAL A 255 0.09 30.14 -49.97
C VAL A 255 -0.87 31.12 -49.32
N LEU A 256 -2.06 30.62 -49.00
CA LEU A 256 -3.09 31.39 -48.31
C LEU A 256 -3.14 30.88 -46.87
N THR A 257 -2.75 31.73 -45.93
CA THR A 257 -2.63 31.41 -44.51
C THR A 257 -3.87 31.92 -43.79
N SER A 258 -4.68 31.02 -43.24
CA SER A 258 -5.78 31.42 -42.37
C SER A 258 -5.26 31.61 -40.94
N ASN A 259 -5.31 32.85 -40.45
CA ASN A 259 -5.19 33.12 -39.02
C ASN A 259 -6.45 32.56 -38.33
N THR A 260 -6.33 31.39 -37.72
CA THR A 260 -7.31 30.93 -36.74
C THR A 260 -6.66 30.96 -35.37
N THR A 261 -6.61 32.15 -34.76
CA THR A 261 -6.25 32.28 -33.34
C THR A 261 -7.36 32.96 -32.56
N THR A 262 -7.93 32.16 -31.64
CA THR A 262 -8.58 32.53 -30.37
C THR A 262 -10.12 32.61 -30.35
N ALA A 263 -10.68 31.88 -29.39
CA ALA A 263 -12.07 31.92 -28.99
C ALA A 263 -12.43 33.32 -28.45
N GLY A 264 -13.38 33.98 -29.09
CA GLY A 264 -13.92 35.28 -28.69
C GLY A 264 -14.05 36.21 -29.88
N THR A 265 -15.29 36.37 -30.38
CA THR A 265 -15.82 37.45 -31.23
C THR A 265 -14.82 38.17 -32.16
N GLY A 266 -14.12 37.41 -32.99
CA GLY A 266 -13.20 37.90 -34.03
C GLY A 266 -13.34 37.03 -35.27
N SER A 267 -13.50 37.68 -36.42
CA SER A 267 -13.83 37.09 -37.71
C SER A 267 -12.91 35.94 -38.12
N LYS A 268 -13.49 34.77 -38.39
CA LYS A 268 -12.75 33.62 -38.92
C LYS A 268 -12.75 33.70 -40.45
N ILE A 269 -11.70 33.30 -41.16
CA ILE A 269 -11.70 33.25 -42.64
C ILE A 269 -11.71 31.78 -43.07
N ALA A 270 -12.83 31.33 -43.62
CA ALA A 270 -12.99 30.06 -44.31
C ALA A 270 -12.85 30.29 -45.82
N MET A 271 -11.91 29.62 -46.49
CA MET A 271 -11.65 29.83 -47.91
C MET A 271 -12.15 28.62 -48.70
N ASP A 272 -13.16 28.82 -49.55
CA ASP A 272 -13.64 27.81 -50.49
C ASP A 272 -13.24 28.25 -51.91
N VAL A 273 -12.20 27.64 -52.45
CA VAL A 273 -11.69 27.99 -53.78
C VAL A 273 -12.53 27.28 -54.83
N THR A 274 -13.66 27.89 -55.20
CA THR A 274 -14.46 27.43 -56.34
C THR A 274 -13.87 28.03 -57.62
N ALA A 275 -12.86 27.37 -58.20
CA ALA A 275 -12.27 27.80 -59.47
C ALA A 275 -13.25 27.56 -60.64
N ALA A 276 -14.06 28.56 -60.97
CA ALA A 276 -14.85 28.55 -62.20
C ALA A 276 -13.94 28.85 -63.42
N ALA A 277 -13.39 27.77 -63.98
CA ALA A 277 -12.86 27.64 -65.34
C ALA A 277 -11.86 28.72 -65.84
N ALA A 278 -10.59 28.55 -65.47
CA ALA A 278 -9.48 28.77 -66.40
C ALA A 278 -8.83 27.41 -66.67
N THR A 279 -9.12 26.83 -67.83
CA THR A 279 -8.45 25.61 -68.32
C THR A 279 -6.94 25.85 -68.37
N GLY A 280 -6.20 25.33 -67.39
CA GLY A 280 -4.74 25.35 -67.35
C GLY A 280 -4.10 25.61 -65.98
N LEU A 281 -4.87 25.92 -64.94
CA LEU A 281 -4.33 26.25 -63.62
C LEU A 281 -4.98 25.38 -62.51
N VAL A 282 -4.13 24.55 -61.89
CA VAL A 282 -4.21 23.99 -60.51
C VAL A 282 -4.94 22.66 -60.25
N ASP A 283 -4.16 21.69 -59.74
CA ASP A 283 -4.59 20.59 -58.85
C ASP A 283 -4.55 21.12 -57.40
N VAL A 284 -5.68 21.13 -56.71
CA VAL A 284 -5.83 21.76 -55.38
C VAL A 284 -5.40 20.75 -54.31
N ALA A 285 -4.22 20.97 -53.71
CA ALA A 285 -3.77 20.21 -52.55
C ALA A 285 -4.00 21.03 -51.27
N VAL A 286 -5.10 20.76 -50.57
CA VAL A 286 -5.34 21.30 -49.22
C VAL A 286 -4.37 20.63 -48.25
N VAL A 287 -3.37 21.36 -47.76
CA VAL A 287 -2.51 20.90 -46.66
C VAL A 287 -3.20 21.29 -45.35
N THR A 288 -4.02 20.39 -44.82
CA THR A 288 -4.69 20.61 -43.53
C THR A 288 -3.66 20.73 -42.40
N GLY A 289 -3.86 21.76 -41.56
CA GLY A 289 -3.00 22.08 -40.42
C GLY A 289 -3.00 20.97 -39.38
N HIS A 290 -1.98 20.97 -38.52
CA HIS A 290 -1.76 19.89 -37.57
C HIS A 290 -2.90 19.84 -36.54
N ALA A 291 -3.70 18.77 -36.61
CA ALA A 291 -4.74 18.49 -35.64
C ALA A 291 -4.15 18.31 -34.24
N LEU A 292 -4.84 18.83 -33.23
CA LEU A 292 -4.46 18.61 -31.84
C LEU A 292 -4.65 17.12 -31.50
N PRO A 293 -3.80 16.51 -30.64
CA PRO A 293 -4.00 15.13 -30.18
C PRO A 293 -5.39 14.89 -29.56
N SER A 294 -6.00 15.91 -28.96
CA SER A 294 -7.36 15.89 -28.41
C SER A 294 -8.46 15.66 -29.45
N GLU A 295 -8.19 15.94 -30.73
CA GLU A 295 -9.10 15.74 -31.86
C GLU A 295 -8.94 14.36 -32.52
N ASN A 296 -7.98 13.56 -32.06
CA ASN A 296 -7.81 12.15 -32.42
C ASN A 296 -7.72 11.85 -33.94
N THR A 297 -7.23 12.80 -34.73
CA THR A 297 -7.31 12.74 -36.20
C THR A 297 -5.96 12.69 -36.92
N LYS A 298 -4.85 13.16 -36.33
CA LYS A 298 -3.51 13.10 -36.94
C LYS A 298 -2.39 13.23 -35.91
N LEU A 299 -1.24 12.60 -36.17
CA LEU A 299 -0.04 12.73 -35.34
C LEU A 299 0.47 14.18 -35.45
N PRO A 300 0.66 14.93 -34.34
CA PRO A 300 1.31 16.24 -34.42
C PRO A 300 2.76 16.04 -34.87
N SER A 301 3.28 16.93 -35.70
CA SER A 301 4.68 16.83 -36.15
C SER A 301 5.65 16.85 -34.94
N ASP A 302 6.78 16.15 -35.06
CA ASP A 302 7.86 16.13 -34.04
C ASP A 302 8.39 17.54 -33.68
N ALA A 303 8.12 18.53 -34.56
CA ALA A 303 8.44 19.93 -34.35
C ALA A 303 7.51 20.65 -33.35
N SER A 304 6.33 20.08 -33.08
CA SER A 304 5.25 20.69 -32.27
C SER A 304 4.87 19.92 -31.01
N SER A 305 5.25 18.64 -30.90
CA SER A 305 4.87 17.77 -29.80
C SER A 305 6.05 17.05 -29.14
N THR A 306 5.84 16.57 -27.92
CA THR A 306 6.76 15.69 -27.18
C THR A 306 5.94 14.61 -26.50
N ALA A 307 6.31 13.35 -26.70
CA ALA A 307 5.63 12.19 -26.15
C ALA A 307 6.49 11.51 -25.07
N ILE A 308 5.88 11.18 -23.94
CA ILE A 308 6.51 10.48 -22.81
C ILE A 308 5.61 9.33 -22.40
N SER A 309 6.20 8.18 -22.07
CA SER A 309 5.44 7.04 -21.55
C SER A 309 5.68 6.88 -20.04
N LEU A 310 4.59 6.69 -19.29
CA LEU A 310 4.59 6.43 -17.86
C LEU A 310 3.93 5.08 -17.59
N THR A 311 4.60 4.19 -16.85
CA THR A 311 3.99 2.92 -16.44
C THR A 311 3.20 3.11 -15.14
N VAL A 312 1.92 2.76 -15.14
CA VAL A 312 1.04 2.72 -13.96
C VAL A 312 0.55 1.30 -13.73
N TYR A 313 0.08 1.00 -12.52
CA TYR A 313 -0.39 -0.31 -12.12
C TYR A 313 -1.89 -0.30 -11.82
N ASN A 314 -2.62 -1.29 -12.34
CA ASN A 314 -4.05 -1.46 -12.05
C ASN A 314 -4.29 -2.22 -10.73
N ASN A 315 -5.56 -2.42 -10.34
CA ASN A 315 -5.93 -3.13 -9.09
C ASN A 315 -5.44 -4.59 -9.05
N SER A 316 -5.16 -5.18 -10.20
CA SER A 316 -4.63 -6.54 -10.33
C SER A 316 -3.09 -6.59 -10.39
N GLY A 317 -2.41 -5.44 -10.37
CA GLY A 317 -0.95 -5.33 -10.46
C GLY A 317 -0.38 -5.45 -11.87
N GLU A 318 -1.22 -5.37 -12.90
CA GLU A 318 -0.77 -5.33 -14.29
C GLU A 318 -0.19 -3.95 -14.60
N ALA A 319 0.97 -3.95 -15.26
CA ALA A 319 1.62 -2.74 -15.74
C ALA A 319 0.90 -2.23 -17.01
N VAL A 320 0.22 -1.09 -16.89
CA VAL A 320 -0.41 -0.34 -17.99
C VAL A 320 0.48 0.85 -18.32
N LYS A 321 0.83 1.04 -19.60
CA LYS A 321 1.59 2.23 -20.02
C LYS A 321 0.63 3.33 -20.45
N LEU A 322 0.86 4.53 -19.94
CA LEU A 322 0.18 5.75 -20.33
C LEU A 322 1.10 6.59 -21.20
N ASP A 323 0.66 6.92 -22.40
CA ASP A 323 1.37 7.84 -23.28
C ASP A 323 0.86 9.26 -23.07
N VAL A 324 1.75 10.16 -22.68
CA VAL A 324 1.50 11.57 -22.41
C VAL A 324 2.08 12.38 -23.56
N TYR A 325 1.22 13.11 -24.27
CA TYR A 325 1.62 14.01 -25.35
C TYR A 325 1.48 15.46 -24.90
N TYR A 326 2.56 16.23 -25.00
CA TYR A 326 2.59 17.67 -24.83
C TYR A 326 2.61 18.33 -26.21
N THR A 327 1.68 19.24 -26.49
CA THR A 327 1.59 19.99 -27.75
C THR A 327 1.56 21.48 -27.46
N LYS A 328 2.40 22.27 -28.13
CA LYS A 328 2.44 23.73 -27.94
C LYS A 328 1.27 24.40 -28.67
N LYS A 329 0.39 25.09 -27.93
CA LYS A 329 -0.80 25.78 -28.48
C LYS A 329 -0.47 27.22 -28.87
N ASN A 330 -0.07 28.04 -27.90
CA ASN A 330 0.47 29.38 -28.13
C ASN A 330 1.81 29.53 -27.39
N ASP A 331 2.42 30.70 -27.44
CA ASP A 331 3.53 30.99 -26.53
C ASP A 331 3.06 30.85 -25.07
N GLU A 332 3.87 30.19 -24.25
CA GLU A 332 3.63 29.90 -22.82
C GLU A 332 2.42 29.01 -22.49
N THR A 333 1.77 28.40 -23.50
CA THR A 333 0.64 27.48 -23.29
C THR A 333 0.83 26.14 -24.01
N TRP A 334 0.70 25.06 -23.24
CA TRP A 334 0.84 23.69 -23.72
C TRP A 334 -0.42 22.89 -23.43
N GLU A 335 -0.84 22.04 -24.36
CA GLU A 335 -1.87 21.04 -24.12
C GLU A 335 -1.21 19.70 -23.83
N MET A 336 -1.55 19.12 -22.68
CA MET A 336 -1.18 17.77 -22.29
C MET A 336 -2.39 16.85 -22.50
N SER A 337 -2.17 15.73 -23.17
CA SER A 337 -3.17 14.70 -23.41
C SER A 337 -2.61 13.33 -23.04
N VAL A 338 -3.40 12.54 -22.30
CA VAL A 338 -2.98 11.24 -21.77
C VAL A 338 -3.80 10.14 -22.42
N PHE A 339 -3.12 9.13 -22.96
CA PHE A 339 -3.73 7.97 -23.63
C PHE A 339 -3.26 6.66 -22.99
N ASP A 340 -4.10 5.63 -23.06
CA ASP A 340 -3.72 4.25 -22.69
C ASP A 340 -3.04 3.57 -23.89
N SER A 341 -1.78 3.17 -23.75
CA SER A 341 -1.00 2.55 -24.82
C SER A 341 -1.60 1.25 -25.37
N ARG A 342 -2.49 0.57 -24.61
CA ARG A 342 -3.16 -0.65 -25.07
C ARG A 342 -4.20 -0.38 -26.16
N LYS A 343 -4.67 0.87 -26.24
CA LYS A 343 -5.60 1.33 -27.29
C LYS A 343 -4.89 1.91 -28.51
N ALA A 344 -3.55 1.83 -28.53
CA ALA A 344 -2.76 2.17 -29.70
C ALA A 344 -2.97 1.12 -30.80
N THR A 345 -3.47 1.57 -31.94
CA THR A 345 -3.54 0.78 -33.18
C THR A 345 -2.32 1.07 -34.04
N THR A 346 -1.88 0.10 -34.83
CA THR A 346 -0.78 0.30 -35.79
C THR A 346 -1.23 1.33 -36.82
N GLY A 347 -0.71 2.55 -36.73
CA GLY A 347 -1.07 3.65 -37.63
C GLY A 347 -0.87 3.25 -39.10
N THR A 348 -1.88 3.49 -39.93
CA THR A 348 -1.77 3.36 -41.38
C THR A 348 -1.17 4.64 -41.97
N ALA A 349 -0.66 4.58 -43.20
CA ALA A 349 -0.02 5.74 -43.86
C ALA A 349 -0.90 7.00 -43.92
N ASP A 350 -2.24 6.83 -43.88
CA ASP A 350 -3.23 7.91 -43.93
C ASP A 350 -3.68 8.41 -42.54
N SER A 351 -3.41 7.66 -41.47
CA SER A 351 -3.66 8.07 -40.07
C SER A 351 -2.51 7.59 -39.18
N PRO A 352 -1.40 8.34 -39.13
CA PRO A 352 -0.21 7.95 -38.36
C PRO A 352 -0.41 8.06 -36.85
N PHE A 353 -1.56 8.59 -36.38
CA PHE A 353 -1.84 8.69 -34.95
C PHE A 353 -2.33 7.35 -34.41
N PRO A 354 -1.63 6.74 -33.44
CA PRO A 354 -1.98 5.41 -32.93
C PRO A 354 -3.37 5.36 -32.28
N TYR A 355 -3.93 6.51 -31.85
CA TYR A 355 -5.21 6.56 -31.15
C TYR A 355 -6.41 6.93 -32.03
N GLY A 356 -6.28 7.08 -33.35
CA GLY A 356 -7.38 7.54 -34.22
C GLY A 356 -8.63 6.65 -34.34
N ALA A 357 -8.66 5.50 -33.67
CA ALA A 357 -9.79 4.57 -33.69
C ALA A 357 -10.92 4.96 -32.71
N ALA A 358 -12.17 4.65 -33.07
CA ALA A 358 -13.34 4.85 -32.20
C ALA A 358 -13.20 4.01 -30.92
N GLY A 359 -13.03 4.67 -29.76
CA GLY A 359 -12.82 4.05 -28.46
C GLY A 359 -11.51 4.44 -27.74
N SER A 360 -10.63 5.17 -28.41
CA SER A 360 -9.30 5.61 -27.94
C SER A 360 -9.26 7.08 -27.50
N ALA A 361 -10.37 7.59 -26.95
CA ALA A 361 -10.44 8.96 -26.41
C ALA A 361 -9.38 9.19 -25.31
N PRO A 362 -8.85 10.42 -25.17
CA PRO A 362 -7.89 10.74 -24.11
C PRO A 362 -8.51 10.52 -22.73
N LEU A 363 -7.77 9.88 -21.84
CA LEU A 363 -8.17 9.65 -20.44
C LEU A 363 -8.24 10.95 -19.64
N ALA A 364 -7.37 11.89 -19.97
CA ALA A 364 -7.42 13.26 -19.47
C ALA A 364 -6.78 14.21 -20.48
N THR A 365 -7.32 15.43 -20.56
CA THR A 365 -6.70 16.56 -21.24
C THR A 365 -6.52 17.70 -20.24
N ALA A 366 -5.37 18.38 -20.31
CA ALA A 366 -5.04 19.49 -19.45
C ALA A 366 -4.29 20.56 -20.23
N THR A 367 -4.66 21.82 -20.04
CA THR A 367 -3.91 22.97 -20.52
C THR A 367 -2.95 23.41 -19.41
N LEU A 368 -1.66 23.51 -19.74
CA LEU A 368 -0.59 23.96 -18.88
C LEU A 368 -0.21 25.39 -19.28
N ASN A 369 -0.32 26.31 -18.33
CA ASN A 369 0.05 27.72 -18.49
C ASN A 369 1.37 27.97 -17.73
N PHE A 370 2.35 28.56 -18.40
CA PHE A 370 3.64 28.91 -17.81
C PHE A 370 3.74 30.42 -17.54
N ASP A 371 4.44 30.79 -16.47
CA ASP A 371 4.73 32.20 -16.19
C ASP A 371 5.85 32.72 -17.11
N PRO A 372 5.66 33.86 -17.81
CA PRO A 372 6.67 34.47 -18.68
C PRO A 372 7.99 34.85 -17.99
N ALA A 373 7.99 35.09 -16.68
CA ALA A 373 9.14 35.57 -15.91
C ALA A 373 9.95 34.45 -15.26
N THR A 374 9.30 33.39 -14.77
CA THR A 374 9.95 32.29 -14.04
C THR A 374 10.07 31.00 -14.86
N PHE A 375 9.37 30.90 -16.00
CA PHE A 375 9.28 29.70 -16.84
C PHE A 375 8.82 28.43 -16.08
N THR A 376 8.16 28.62 -14.94
CA THR A 376 7.54 27.57 -14.13
C THR A 376 6.05 27.47 -14.42
N LEU A 377 5.46 26.31 -14.14
CA LEU A 377 4.01 26.09 -14.29
C LEU A 377 3.24 27.03 -13.34
N SER A 378 2.38 27.88 -13.90
CA SER A 378 1.57 28.85 -13.14
C SER A 378 0.15 28.37 -12.88
N SER A 379 -0.41 27.56 -13.79
CA SER A 379 -1.73 26.94 -13.57
C SER A 379 -1.92 25.75 -14.51
N THR A 380 -2.67 24.75 -14.04
CA THR A 380 -3.13 23.62 -14.85
C THR A 380 -4.66 23.66 -14.93
N ALA A 381 -5.20 23.78 -16.14
CA ALA A 381 -6.65 23.78 -16.39
C ALA A 381 -7.06 22.49 -17.12
N GLY A 382 -7.81 21.62 -16.46
CA GLY A 382 -8.27 20.33 -17.01
C GLY A 382 -7.99 19.14 -16.08
N GLY A 383 -8.74 18.05 -16.25
CA GLY A 383 -8.83 16.90 -15.34
C GLY A 383 -10.27 16.62 -14.92
N ILE A 384 -10.64 15.35 -14.69
CA ILE A 384 -11.96 15.02 -14.11
C ILE A 384 -11.97 15.60 -12.68
N ASN A 385 -12.89 16.54 -12.42
CA ASN A 385 -13.05 17.30 -11.17
C ASN A 385 -11.98 18.37 -10.83
N SER A 386 -11.37 19.07 -11.80
CA SER A 386 -10.70 20.35 -11.49
C SER A 386 -11.69 21.52 -11.52
N THR A 387 -12.62 21.55 -10.56
CA THR A 387 -13.29 22.79 -10.19
C THR A 387 -12.37 23.50 -9.19
N GLY A 388 -11.38 24.23 -9.70
CA GLY A 388 -10.48 25.06 -8.88
C GLY A 388 -9.41 24.28 -8.09
N GLY A 389 -8.69 23.37 -8.76
CA GLY A 389 -7.57 22.65 -8.16
C GLY A 389 -6.36 23.55 -7.86
N VAL A 390 -5.80 23.39 -6.66
CA VAL A 390 -4.50 23.93 -6.25
C VAL A 390 -3.38 23.54 -7.23
N ASP A 391 -2.43 24.44 -7.42
CA ASP A 391 -1.33 24.43 -8.39
C ASP A 391 -0.70 23.04 -8.63
N GLY A 392 -0.60 22.63 -9.91
CA GLY A 392 0.30 21.57 -10.35
C GLY A 392 -0.20 20.13 -10.34
N VAL A 393 -1.40 19.80 -9.82
CA VAL A 393 -1.88 18.40 -9.75
C VAL A 393 -3.01 18.12 -10.76
N LEU A 394 -2.84 17.08 -11.59
CA LEU A 394 -3.84 16.60 -12.55
C LEU A 394 -4.47 15.28 -12.09
N ASN A 395 -5.80 15.24 -11.98
CA ASN A 395 -6.54 14.00 -11.70
C ASN A 395 -6.95 13.29 -13.00
N ILE A 396 -6.46 12.07 -13.17
CA ILE A 396 -6.75 11.17 -14.30
C ILE A 396 -7.65 10.04 -13.80
N ASP A 397 -8.75 9.77 -14.48
CA ASP A 397 -9.60 8.64 -14.13
C ASP A 397 -9.04 7.33 -14.69
N LEU A 398 -8.56 6.46 -13.80
CA LEU A 398 -8.03 5.15 -14.15
C LEU A 398 -9.10 4.04 -14.10
N THR A 399 -10.38 4.35 -13.85
CA THR A 399 -11.45 3.33 -13.83
C THR A 399 -11.60 2.64 -15.18
N ALA A 400 -11.38 3.35 -16.29
CA ALA A 400 -11.39 2.82 -17.65
C ALA A 400 -10.26 1.80 -17.93
N ILE A 401 -9.22 1.75 -17.09
CA ILE A 401 -8.07 0.83 -17.22
C ILE A 401 -8.04 -0.26 -16.13
N GLY A 402 -9.07 -0.35 -15.29
CA GLY A 402 -9.16 -1.31 -14.18
C GLY A 402 -8.53 -0.82 -12.86
N GLY A 403 -8.32 0.50 -12.71
CA GLY A 403 -7.92 1.13 -11.45
C GLY A 403 -9.12 1.43 -10.54
N SER A 404 -8.89 1.41 -9.22
CA SER A 404 -9.95 1.58 -8.21
C SER A 404 -10.26 3.05 -7.87
N SER A 405 -9.47 4.01 -8.35
CA SER A 405 -9.57 5.44 -8.00
C SER A 405 -8.92 6.36 -9.05
N ASN A 406 -9.18 7.67 -8.93
CA ASN A 406 -8.50 8.72 -9.69
C ASN A 406 -6.99 8.75 -9.35
N PHE A 407 -6.15 8.81 -10.37
CA PHE A 407 -4.71 9.00 -10.27
C PHE A 407 -4.36 10.48 -10.27
N ALA A 408 -3.76 10.95 -9.19
CA ALA A 408 -3.27 12.32 -9.07
C ALA A 408 -1.82 12.41 -9.57
N LEU A 409 -1.63 13.05 -10.72
CA LEU A 409 -0.33 13.31 -11.34
C LEU A 409 0.15 14.72 -11.00
N ASP A 410 1.20 14.83 -10.20
CA ASP A 410 1.85 16.10 -9.87
C ASP A 410 2.85 16.51 -10.97
N LEU A 411 2.66 17.73 -11.47
CA LEU A 411 3.38 18.40 -12.55
C LEU A 411 4.02 19.72 -12.08
N ALA A 412 3.95 20.07 -10.80
CA ALA A 412 4.31 21.39 -10.27
C ALA A 412 5.72 21.87 -10.66
N ASN A 413 6.68 20.94 -10.79
CA ASN A 413 8.07 21.26 -11.14
C ASN A 413 8.36 21.28 -12.65
N THR A 414 7.33 21.14 -13.49
CA THR A 414 7.46 21.22 -14.95
C THR A 414 7.87 22.64 -15.35
N THR A 415 8.85 22.75 -16.25
CA THR A 415 9.43 24.04 -16.66
C THR A 415 9.47 24.16 -18.17
N GLN A 416 9.61 25.39 -18.67
CA GLN A 416 9.72 25.66 -20.10
C GLN A 416 11.10 26.24 -20.46
N PHE A 417 12.14 25.40 -20.47
CA PHE A 417 13.50 25.78 -20.87
C PHE A 417 13.88 25.21 -22.24
N THR A 418 14.67 25.97 -23.01
CA THR A 418 15.14 25.55 -24.33
C THR A 418 16.13 24.38 -24.26
N GLY A 419 15.96 23.38 -25.13
CA GLY A 419 16.99 22.40 -25.47
C GLY A 419 17.00 21.06 -24.72
N ASN A 420 16.20 20.86 -23.67
CA ASN A 420 16.03 19.53 -23.07
C ASN A 420 14.54 19.20 -22.92
N THR A 421 14.15 18.04 -23.47
CA THR A 421 12.78 17.51 -23.40
C THR A 421 12.71 16.17 -22.65
N GLN A 422 13.80 15.77 -22.00
CA GLN A 422 13.83 14.51 -21.25
C GLN A 422 13.19 14.69 -19.87
N PRO A 423 12.34 13.74 -19.42
CA PRO A 423 11.75 13.80 -18.09
C PRO A 423 12.83 13.80 -17.02
N LEU A 424 12.76 14.77 -16.10
CA LEU A 424 13.70 14.93 -14.98
C LEU A 424 13.30 14.08 -13.77
N ALA A 425 12.00 13.85 -13.59
CA ALA A 425 11.46 12.95 -12.59
C ALA A 425 10.20 12.26 -13.13
N ALA A 426 10.12 10.95 -12.96
CA ALA A 426 8.93 10.15 -13.26
C ALA A 426 8.85 9.06 -12.19
N ALA A 427 7.91 9.21 -11.26
CA ALA A 427 7.71 8.27 -10.16
C ALA A 427 6.21 8.04 -9.94
N VAL A 428 5.86 6.80 -9.58
CA VAL A 428 4.48 6.38 -9.28
C VAL A 428 4.47 5.56 -7.99
N ASP A 429 3.37 5.59 -7.26
CA ASP A 429 3.21 4.89 -5.97
C ASP A 429 2.70 3.43 -6.10
N GLY A 430 2.34 3.00 -7.31
CA GLY A 430 1.85 1.64 -7.54
C GLY A 430 2.96 0.62 -7.76
N ASN A 431 2.66 -0.64 -7.47
CA ASN A 431 3.58 -1.77 -7.66
C ASN A 431 2.85 -3.00 -8.23
N PRO A 432 3.58 -3.92 -8.91
CA PRO A 432 3.00 -5.18 -9.33
C PRO A 432 2.68 -6.06 -8.11
N ALA A 433 1.95 -7.16 -8.33
CA ALA A 433 1.75 -8.15 -7.29
C ALA A 433 3.10 -8.75 -6.86
N GLU A 434 3.50 -8.51 -5.61
CA GLU A 434 4.80 -8.92 -5.08
C GLU A 434 4.68 -9.92 -3.95
N VAL A 435 5.57 -10.91 -3.97
CA VAL A 435 5.74 -11.87 -2.89
C VAL A 435 6.51 -11.24 -1.73
N ILE A 436 6.15 -11.63 -0.52
CA ILE A 436 6.90 -11.28 0.69
C ILE A 436 8.25 -11.99 0.63
N SER A 437 9.33 -11.21 0.66
CA SER A 437 10.70 -11.74 0.70
C SER A 437 11.11 -12.07 2.13
N GLN A 438 10.81 -11.17 3.06
CA GLN A 438 11.21 -11.26 4.46
C GLN A 438 10.13 -10.69 5.36
N ILE A 439 9.98 -11.27 6.55
CA ILE A 439 9.13 -10.73 7.61
C ILE A 439 10.05 -10.33 8.74
N LYS A 440 9.84 -9.14 9.30
CA LYS A 440 10.53 -8.64 10.47
C LYS A 440 9.49 -8.26 11.51
N ILE A 441 9.78 -8.54 12.78
CA ILE A 441 8.93 -8.14 13.89
C ILE A 441 9.69 -7.11 14.73
N GLY A 442 9.05 -5.97 14.97
CA GLY A 442 9.58 -4.91 15.83
C GLY A 442 9.41 -5.24 17.32
N ALA A 443 10.16 -4.53 18.17
CA ALA A 443 10.08 -4.65 19.63
C ALA A 443 8.69 -4.29 20.19
N ASP A 444 7.95 -3.48 19.43
CA ASP A 444 6.59 -3.05 19.71
C ASP A 444 5.52 -4.08 19.26
N GLY A 445 5.95 -5.22 18.70
CA GLY A 445 5.10 -6.26 18.17
C GLY A 445 4.60 -6.02 16.74
N THR A 446 5.06 -4.97 16.05
CA THR A 446 4.65 -4.72 14.66
C THR A 446 5.32 -5.70 13.70
N ILE A 447 4.51 -6.45 12.95
CA ILE A 447 4.93 -7.37 11.90
C ILE A 447 5.00 -6.60 10.59
N THR A 448 6.22 -6.31 10.15
CA THR A 448 6.53 -5.64 8.88
C THR A 448 6.98 -6.67 7.85
N ALA A 449 6.33 -6.70 6.71
CA ALA A 449 6.75 -7.47 5.55
C ALA A 449 7.62 -6.60 4.63
N THR A 450 8.75 -7.13 4.19
CA THR A 450 9.56 -6.57 3.10
C THR A 450 9.27 -7.35 1.83
N PHE A 451 8.84 -6.66 0.78
CA PHE A 451 8.55 -7.25 -0.51
C PHE A 451 9.79 -7.33 -1.40
N ALA A 452 9.69 -8.06 -2.50
CA ALA A 452 10.78 -8.20 -3.47
C ALA A 452 11.28 -6.86 -4.06
N SER A 453 10.44 -5.82 -4.11
CA SER A 453 10.85 -4.47 -4.49
C SER A 453 11.73 -3.75 -3.45
N GLY A 454 11.86 -4.28 -2.24
CA GLY A 454 12.49 -3.61 -1.11
C GLY A 454 11.56 -2.62 -0.38
N THR A 455 10.29 -2.50 -0.80
CA THR A 455 9.28 -1.76 -0.03
C THR A 455 8.87 -2.53 1.22
N THR A 456 8.60 -1.82 2.31
CA THR A 456 8.16 -2.39 3.59
C THR A 456 6.73 -1.99 3.89
N ARG A 457 5.92 -2.92 4.40
CA ARG A 457 4.55 -2.66 4.86
C ARG A 457 4.28 -3.35 6.18
N ASP A 458 3.65 -2.63 7.08
CA ASP A 458 3.16 -3.18 8.34
C ASP A 458 1.84 -3.92 8.07
N LEU A 459 1.78 -5.17 8.51
CA LEU A 459 0.62 -6.05 8.27
C LEU A 459 -0.24 -6.16 9.53
N PHE A 460 0.38 -6.56 10.63
CA PHE A 460 -0.26 -6.84 11.89
C PHE A 460 0.58 -6.29 13.04
N LYS A 461 -0.06 -6.03 14.17
CA LYS A 461 0.60 -5.69 15.42
C LYS A 461 0.19 -6.69 16.49
N VAL A 462 1.15 -7.46 16.98
CA VAL A 462 0.95 -8.48 18.03
C VAL A 462 0.85 -7.76 19.37
N PRO A 463 -0.27 -7.88 20.08
CA PRO A 463 -0.41 -7.31 21.40
C PRO A 463 0.13 -8.24 22.47
N LEU A 464 0.45 -7.66 23.61
CA LEU A 464 0.76 -8.36 24.85
C LEU A 464 -0.40 -8.21 25.82
N ALA A 465 -0.74 -9.31 26.48
CA ALA A 465 -1.74 -9.38 27.52
C ALA A 465 -1.07 -9.38 28.89
N MET A 466 -1.57 -8.59 29.84
CA MET A 466 -1.17 -8.62 31.24
C MET A 466 -2.38 -8.93 32.11
N VAL A 467 -2.15 -9.67 33.18
CA VAL A 467 -3.15 -9.92 34.22
C VAL A 467 -2.58 -9.50 35.57
N ASN A 468 -3.45 -9.10 36.50
CA ASN A 468 -2.99 -8.64 37.81
C ASN A 468 -2.35 -9.76 38.64
N SER A 469 -2.90 -10.98 38.54
CA SER A 469 -2.40 -12.15 39.28
C SER A 469 -2.12 -13.33 38.32
N PRO A 470 -0.94 -13.35 37.64
CA PRO A 470 -0.62 -14.39 36.66
C PRO A 470 -0.62 -15.81 37.22
N ASP A 471 -0.16 -16.00 38.46
CA ASP A 471 -0.07 -17.33 39.10
C ASP A 471 -1.43 -17.93 39.47
N SER A 472 -2.51 -17.17 39.33
CA SER A 472 -3.89 -17.62 39.56
C SER A 472 -4.64 -17.89 38.24
N MET A 473 -3.96 -17.92 37.11
CA MET A 473 -4.55 -18.35 35.83
C MET A 473 -4.74 -19.87 35.80
N THR A 474 -5.72 -20.32 35.01
CA THR A 474 -5.93 -21.74 34.80
C THR A 474 -5.03 -22.19 33.65
N ALA A 475 -4.15 -23.17 33.90
CA ALA A 475 -3.34 -23.77 32.86
C ALA A 475 -4.16 -24.77 32.02
N LEU A 476 -4.04 -24.68 30.71
CA LEU A 476 -4.59 -25.62 29.74
C LEU A 476 -3.46 -26.34 29.00
N ALA A 477 -3.80 -27.42 28.29
CA ALA A 477 -2.84 -28.19 27.52
C ALA A 477 -2.17 -27.33 26.43
N GLY A 478 -0.82 -27.40 26.37
CA GLY A 478 -0.03 -26.69 25.37
C GLY A 478 0.62 -25.39 25.84
N ASN A 479 0.93 -25.25 27.13
CA ASN A 479 1.51 -24.03 27.73
C ASN A 479 0.66 -22.78 27.48
N VAL A 480 -0.66 -22.97 27.49
CA VAL A 480 -1.66 -21.90 27.35
C VAL A 480 -2.38 -21.71 28.67
N TYR A 481 -2.82 -20.48 28.91
CA TYR A 481 -3.43 -20.04 30.14
C TYR A 481 -4.74 -19.32 29.82
N SER A 482 -5.77 -19.55 30.64
CA SER A 482 -6.98 -18.75 30.63
C SER A 482 -7.07 -17.92 31.91
N ALA A 483 -7.40 -16.65 31.76
CA ALA A 483 -7.64 -15.75 32.88
C ALA A 483 -8.99 -16.09 33.52
N GLY A 484 -8.97 -16.37 34.82
CA GLY A 484 -10.17 -16.59 35.63
C GLY A 484 -10.55 -15.36 36.46
N ILE A 485 -11.60 -15.48 37.26
CA ILE A 485 -12.03 -14.44 38.19
C ILE A 485 -10.92 -14.13 39.22
N GLU A 486 -10.18 -15.15 39.65
CA GLU A 486 -9.07 -15.03 40.60
C GLU A 486 -7.82 -14.35 40.00
N SER A 487 -7.62 -14.44 38.68
CA SER A 487 -6.48 -13.81 37.98
C SER A 487 -6.68 -12.31 37.76
N GLY A 488 -7.95 -11.86 37.75
CA GLY A 488 -8.36 -10.51 37.40
C GLY A 488 -8.63 -10.34 35.90
N THR A 489 -8.96 -9.10 35.51
CA THR A 489 -9.22 -8.75 34.11
C THR A 489 -7.93 -8.76 33.29
N VAL A 490 -8.02 -9.18 32.03
CA VAL A 490 -6.93 -9.10 31.06
C VAL A 490 -6.82 -7.68 30.52
N LEU A 491 -5.64 -7.08 30.65
CA LEU A 491 -5.28 -5.81 30.03
C LEU A 491 -4.44 -6.09 28.78
N MET A 492 -4.85 -5.54 27.64
CA MET A 492 -4.13 -5.66 26.37
C MET A 492 -3.34 -4.38 26.10
N GLY A 493 -2.12 -4.54 25.60
CA GLY A 493 -1.25 -3.44 25.18
C GLY A 493 -0.23 -3.89 24.15
N PHE A 494 0.79 -3.06 23.94
CA PHE A 494 1.85 -3.32 22.97
C PHE A 494 3.20 -3.32 23.68
N GLY A 495 4.18 -3.98 23.08
CA GLY A 495 5.53 -4.04 23.64
C GLY A 495 6.17 -2.66 23.78
N GLY A 496 6.97 -2.48 24.83
CA GLY A 496 7.74 -1.25 25.08
C GLY A 496 6.95 -0.04 25.57
N SER A 497 5.67 -0.20 25.92
CA SER A 497 4.84 0.87 26.50
C SER A 497 3.97 0.33 27.63
N GLY A 498 3.48 1.21 28.53
CA GLY A 498 2.42 0.86 29.48
C GLY A 498 2.76 -0.19 30.54
N GLY A 499 4.05 -0.48 30.80
CA GLY A 499 4.48 -1.52 31.73
C GLY A 499 4.52 -2.93 31.12
N PHE A 500 4.20 -3.06 29.84
CA PHE A 500 4.41 -4.29 29.08
C PHE A 500 5.88 -4.47 28.75
N GLY A 501 6.31 -5.73 28.72
CA GLY A 501 7.64 -6.14 28.26
C GLY A 501 7.88 -5.84 26.78
N ASP A 502 9.12 -5.99 26.35
CA ASP A 502 9.51 -5.87 24.94
C ASP A 502 9.32 -7.20 24.22
N LEU A 503 9.03 -7.15 22.92
CA LEU A 503 8.84 -8.33 22.10
C LEU A 503 10.11 -8.59 21.27
N THR A 504 10.83 -9.68 21.57
CA THR A 504 12.07 -10.00 20.87
C THR A 504 11.81 -11.05 19.79
N ALA A 505 12.07 -10.68 18.53
CA ALA A 505 11.99 -11.58 17.39
C ALA A 505 13.23 -12.49 17.30
N GLY A 506 13.06 -13.70 16.81
CA GLY A 506 14.13 -14.69 16.65
C GLY A 506 14.68 -15.21 17.98
N ALA A 507 13.88 -15.15 19.04
CA ALA A 507 14.22 -15.67 20.36
C ALA A 507 13.07 -16.51 20.91
N LEU A 508 13.40 -17.46 21.80
CA LEU A 508 12.45 -18.28 22.53
C LEU A 508 12.74 -18.18 24.03
N GLU A 509 11.67 -18.19 24.83
CA GLU A 509 11.79 -18.27 26.30
C GLU A 509 12.02 -19.73 26.72
N GLU A 510 13.08 -19.99 27.46
CA GLU A 510 13.38 -21.31 28.03
C GLU A 510 12.44 -21.66 29.19
N SER A 511 12.43 -22.94 29.56
CA SER A 511 11.76 -23.38 30.78
C SER A 511 12.37 -22.68 32.00
N THR A 512 11.56 -22.28 32.98
CA THR A 512 12.08 -21.71 34.24
C THR A 512 12.69 -22.79 35.16
N VAL A 513 12.66 -24.04 34.73
CA VAL A 513 13.09 -25.20 35.53
C VAL A 513 14.61 -25.34 35.54
N ASP A 514 15.21 -25.36 36.73
CA ASP A 514 16.60 -25.77 36.93
C ASP A 514 16.68 -27.25 37.33
N LEU A 515 17.16 -28.10 36.42
CA LEU A 515 17.26 -29.55 36.60
C LEU A 515 18.09 -29.93 37.84
N ALA A 516 19.14 -29.18 38.20
CA ALA A 516 19.96 -29.51 39.37
C ALA A 516 19.17 -29.30 40.67
N ASN A 517 18.39 -28.21 40.74
CA ASN A 517 17.52 -27.92 41.88
C ASN A 517 16.34 -28.89 41.96
N GLU A 518 15.77 -29.28 40.82
CA GLU A 518 14.68 -30.27 40.79
C GLU A 518 15.13 -31.66 41.22
N LEU A 519 16.29 -32.13 40.76
CA LEU A 519 16.81 -33.45 41.15
C LEU A 519 17.13 -33.52 42.65
N THR A 520 17.67 -32.45 43.24
CA THR A 520 17.91 -32.39 44.69
C THR A 520 16.60 -32.33 45.48
N THR A 521 15.60 -31.58 44.98
CA THR A 521 14.24 -31.52 45.53
C THR A 521 13.53 -32.87 45.45
N MET A 522 13.70 -33.63 44.37
CA MET A 522 13.18 -34.99 44.22
C MET A 522 13.76 -35.92 45.30
N ILE A 523 15.07 -35.91 45.48
CA ILE A 523 15.75 -36.74 46.49
C ILE A 523 15.27 -36.37 47.90
N ALA A 524 15.09 -35.08 48.18
CA ALA A 524 14.56 -34.62 49.46
C ALA A 524 13.13 -35.12 49.70
N ALA A 525 12.24 -34.97 48.71
CA ALA A 525 10.85 -35.43 48.80
C ALA A 525 10.74 -36.96 48.94
N GLN A 526 11.56 -37.74 48.22
CA GLN A 526 11.64 -39.20 48.36
C GLN A 526 12.09 -39.62 49.78
N ARG A 527 13.11 -38.93 50.33
CA ARG A 527 13.56 -39.17 51.72
C ARG A 527 12.46 -38.85 52.73
N SER A 528 11.74 -37.75 52.55
CA SER A 528 10.61 -37.38 53.42
C SER A 528 9.44 -38.36 53.31
N TYR A 529 9.11 -38.83 52.10
CA TYR A 529 8.09 -39.85 51.88
C TYR A 529 8.45 -41.18 52.57
N THR A 530 9.69 -41.65 52.40
CA THR A 530 10.16 -42.89 53.05
C THR A 530 10.30 -42.76 54.57
N ALA A 531 10.56 -41.56 55.10
CA ALA A 531 10.52 -41.32 56.54
C ALA A 531 9.07 -41.40 57.07
N ASN A 532 8.12 -40.76 56.40
CA ASN A 532 6.71 -40.79 56.81
C ASN A 532 6.10 -42.20 56.71
N SER A 533 6.49 -42.99 55.71
CA SER A 533 6.03 -44.38 55.59
C SER A 533 6.55 -45.28 56.71
N LYS A 534 7.80 -45.07 57.16
CA LYS A 534 8.35 -45.77 58.35
C LYS A 534 7.59 -45.41 59.63
N VAL A 535 7.26 -44.12 59.83
CA VAL A 535 6.46 -43.69 61.00
C VAL A 535 5.07 -44.35 60.98
N PHE A 536 4.45 -44.47 59.81
CA PHE A 536 3.19 -45.18 59.65
C PHE A 536 3.33 -46.68 59.97
N GLN A 537 4.37 -47.35 59.48
CA GLN A 537 4.65 -48.77 59.78
C GLN A 537 4.83 -49.01 61.28
N THR A 538 5.65 -48.20 61.96
CA THR A 538 5.82 -48.29 63.41
C THR A 538 4.50 -48.05 64.16
N GLY A 539 3.68 -47.10 63.70
CA GLY A 539 2.34 -46.90 64.25
C GLY A 539 1.43 -48.12 64.07
N SER A 540 1.51 -48.81 62.93
CA SER A 540 0.76 -50.03 62.64
C SER A 540 1.21 -51.20 63.52
N GLU A 541 2.51 -51.39 63.67
CA GLU A 541 3.07 -52.44 64.54
C GLU A 541 2.63 -52.27 66.00
N ILE A 542 2.59 -51.03 66.50
CA ILE A 542 2.09 -50.74 67.86
C ILE A 542 0.58 -51.05 67.96
N MET A 543 -0.21 -50.74 66.93
CA MET A 543 -1.63 -51.11 66.91
C MET A 543 -1.81 -52.63 66.92
N ASP A 544 -1.02 -53.38 66.15
CA ASP A 544 -1.10 -54.83 66.11
C ASP A 544 -0.76 -55.45 67.47
N VAL A 545 0.25 -54.92 68.16
CA VAL A 545 0.56 -55.32 69.54
C VAL A 545 -0.61 -55.03 70.49
N LEU A 546 -1.22 -53.84 70.39
CA LEU A 546 -2.37 -53.47 71.24
C LEU A 546 -3.61 -54.35 70.99
N VAL A 547 -3.88 -54.69 69.74
CA VAL A 547 -4.99 -55.58 69.37
C VAL A 547 -4.75 -56.98 69.93
N ASN A 548 -3.51 -57.47 69.87
CA ASN A 548 -3.12 -58.77 70.41
C ASN A 548 -3.06 -58.81 71.95
N LEU A 549 -2.94 -57.66 72.62
CA LEU A 549 -2.91 -57.58 74.09
C LEU A 549 -4.29 -57.77 74.74
N LYS A 550 -5.38 -57.62 73.96
CA LYS A 550 -6.77 -57.73 74.45
C LYS A 550 -7.35 -59.16 74.32
N ARG A 551 -6.51 -60.16 74.07
CA ARG A 551 -6.94 -61.54 73.88
C ARG A 551 -6.41 -62.46 74.97
#